data_AF-A0A1A8VBJ5-F1
#
_entry.id   AF-A0A1A8VBJ5-F1
#
_cell.length_a   1.000
_cell.length_b   1.000
_cell.length_c   1.000
_cell.angle_alpha   90.00
_cell.angle_beta   90.00
_cell.angle_gamma   90.00
#
_symmetry.space_group_name_H-M   'P 1'
#
loop_
_entity.id
_entity.type
_entity.pdbx_description
1 polymer ?
#
loop_
_entity_poly.entity_id
_entity_poly.type
_entity_poly.pdbx_seq_one_letter_code
_entity_poly.pdbx_strand_id
1 'polypeptide(L)'
;MNNVVWVSDQDASVLAALRPYRHLACQVHLYNTVLRHALNTDELAEAVPEVAETLLAVKALVRYLKQSGLASQLPTTVKQMAETRYNTVFLTLELIQSVHAELQELLQSRDESARLRNVSPDVLAFLVEFLRPFNDAQKELEGDKHPTLHLAVLWANKLKSHCQPDVADTPSQAVIRQRHLDWLTKTIEIQPLHKIAIFLWPKFNQLRMFTPAERTDIQQHVRILINRFRVGEVAAARWQEHTGQSDVSSAAAAGPAPKRRALEEVEKAWENVREESEDADEVQFYLSLNPTMEADGRDLLSWWKQHETTFPLLARLARMVFSVPASRSSSERAFSAAGRAIGERRTGLAPETVDAILFLHDAK
;
A
#
# COMPACT_ATOMS: atom_id res chain seq x y z
N MET A 1 17.09 8.19 17.52
CA MET A 1 16.45 8.64 16.25
C MET A 1 15.17 7.84 16.06
N ASN A 2 14.05 8.50 15.73
CA ASN A 2 12.76 7.82 15.57
C ASN A 2 12.79 6.91 14.33
N ASN A 3 12.77 5.59 14.55
CA ASN A 3 12.64 4.57 13.50
C ASN A 3 11.18 4.39 13.03
N VAL A 4 10.28 5.29 13.44
CA VAL A 4 8.85 5.22 13.14
C VAL A 4 8.57 5.96 11.83
N VAL A 5 7.91 5.28 10.90
CA VAL A 5 7.36 5.88 9.67
C VAL A 5 5.85 5.97 9.83
N TRP A 6 5.32 7.18 9.77
CA TRP A 6 3.88 7.44 9.85
C TRP A 6 3.26 7.42 8.45
N VAL A 7 2.12 6.77 8.30
CA VAL A 7 1.34 6.77 7.05
C VAL A 7 -0.04 7.32 7.36
N SER A 8 -0.39 8.47 6.77
CA SER A 8 -1.69 9.12 7.04
C SER A 8 -2.33 9.68 5.77
N ASP A 9 -3.59 10.11 5.89
CA ASP A 9 -4.20 10.98 4.88
C ASP A 9 -3.58 12.38 4.91
N GLN A 10 -4.03 13.22 3.97
CA GLN A 10 -3.54 14.59 3.78
C GLN A 10 -4.35 15.62 4.61
N ASP A 11 -4.92 15.18 5.73
CA ASP A 11 -5.60 16.11 6.63
C ASP A 11 -4.60 17.14 7.20
N ALA A 12 -4.94 18.42 7.10
CA ALA A 12 -4.04 19.51 7.46
C ALA A 12 -3.61 19.46 8.93
N SER A 13 -4.49 19.02 9.84
CA SER A 13 -4.18 18.91 11.27
C SER A 13 -3.21 17.75 11.54
N VAL A 14 -3.41 16.62 10.87
CA VAL A 14 -2.53 15.45 10.96
C VAL A 14 -1.15 15.76 10.38
N LEU A 15 -1.09 16.41 9.22
CA LEU A 15 0.18 16.83 8.60
C LEU A 15 0.94 17.83 9.48
N ALA A 16 0.23 18.78 10.12
CA ALA A 16 0.85 19.73 11.04
C ALA A 16 1.46 19.00 12.26
N ALA A 17 0.75 18.02 12.82
CA ALA A 17 1.23 17.22 13.93
C ALA A 17 2.41 16.30 13.55
N LEU A 18 2.42 15.77 12.33
CA LEU A 18 3.43 14.82 11.86
C LEU A 18 4.66 15.47 11.20
N ARG A 19 4.67 16.79 11.01
CA ARG A 19 5.79 17.55 10.42
C ARG A 19 7.19 17.21 10.98
N PRO A 20 7.41 16.99 12.30
CA PRO A 20 8.75 16.65 12.80
C PRO A 20 9.15 15.18 12.58
N TYR A 21 8.23 14.34 12.10
CA TYR A 21 8.45 12.90 11.95
C TYR A 21 8.58 12.51 10.48
N ARG A 22 9.09 11.29 10.25
CA ARG A 22 9.08 10.70 8.92
C ARG A 22 7.66 10.28 8.58
N HIS A 23 7.10 10.92 7.55
CA HIS A 23 5.72 10.76 7.13
C HIS A 23 5.63 10.35 5.66
N LEU A 24 4.68 9.46 5.37
CA LEU A 24 4.27 9.09 4.03
C LEU A 24 2.79 9.38 3.81
N ALA A 25 2.47 9.84 2.61
CA ALA A 25 1.10 9.96 2.16
C ALA A 25 0.48 8.57 1.91
N CYS A 26 -0.71 8.34 2.48
CA CYS A 26 -1.53 7.18 2.16
C CYS A 26 -1.92 7.19 0.68
N GLN A 27 -1.38 6.27 -0.11
CA GLN A 27 -1.57 6.23 -1.56
C GLN A 27 -3.04 6.04 -1.96
N VAL A 28 -3.76 5.21 -1.21
CA VAL A 28 -5.19 4.97 -1.40
C VAL A 28 -6.01 6.24 -1.15
N HIS A 29 -5.62 7.05 -0.16
CA HIS A 29 -6.26 8.34 0.06
C HIS A 29 -5.97 9.32 -1.09
N LEU A 30 -4.74 9.33 -1.61
CA LEU A 30 -4.40 10.15 -2.78
C LEU A 30 -5.23 9.74 -4.01
N TYR A 31 -5.39 8.45 -4.30
CA TYR A 31 -6.27 7.98 -5.39
C TYR A 31 -7.73 8.37 -5.18
N ASN A 32 -8.25 8.29 -3.94
CA ASN A 32 -9.59 8.78 -3.63
C ASN A 32 -9.72 10.28 -3.90
N THR A 33 -8.69 11.07 -3.59
CA THR A 33 -8.68 12.52 -3.88
C THR A 33 -8.65 12.78 -5.38
N VAL A 34 -7.85 12.03 -6.15
CA VAL A 34 -7.85 12.09 -7.63
C VAL A 34 -9.25 11.83 -8.17
N LEU A 35 -9.87 10.72 -7.79
CA LEU A 35 -11.21 10.35 -8.24
C LEU A 35 -12.27 11.38 -7.80
N ARG A 36 -12.12 11.97 -6.60
CA ARG A 36 -13.02 13.02 -6.11
C ARG A 36 -13.06 14.23 -7.01
N HIS A 37 -11.89 14.71 -7.39
CA HIS A 37 -11.81 15.89 -8.24
C HIS A 37 -12.09 15.55 -9.70
N ALA A 38 -11.56 14.43 -10.20
CA ALA A 38 -11.76 14.04 -11.59
C ALA A 38 -13.23 13.71 -11.91
N LEU A 39 -13.98 13.13 -10.96
CA LEU A 39 -15.41 12.80 -11.09
C LEU A 39 -16.34 13.84 -10.44
N ASN A 40 -15.88 15.08 -10.24
CA ASN A 40 -16.74 16.15 -9.75
C ASN A 40 -17.87 16.42 -10.76
N THR A 41 -19.11 16.19 -10.35
CA THR A 41 -20.27 16.25 -11.26
C THR A 41 -20.58 17.65 -11.77
N ASP A 42 -20.25 18.70 -11.02
CA ASP A 42 -20.52 20.08 -11.42
C ASP A 42 -19.59 20.49 -12.55
N GLU A 43 -18.30 20.18 -12.43
CA GLU A 43 -17.31 20.42 -13.49
C GLU A 43 -17.54 19.50 -14.70
N LEU A 44 -17.97 18.25 -14.47
CA LEU A 44 -18.31 17.32 -15.56
C LEU A 44 -19.57 17.73 -16.30
N ALA A 45 -20.54 18.39 -15.67
CA ALA A 45 -21.76 18.85 -16.33
C ALA A 45 -21.46 19.89 -17.43
N GLU A 46 -20.40 20.68 -17.27
CA GLU A 46 -19.95 21.64 -18.27
C GLU A 46 -19.13 20.98 -19.39
N ALA A 47 -18.26 20.03 -19.05
CA ALA A 47 -17.31 19.45 -20.00
C ALA A 47 -17.85 18.22 -20.76
N VAL A 48 -18.56 17.33 -20.07
CA VAL A 48 -19.08 16.04 -20.57
C VAL A 48 -20.44 15.73 -19.91
N PRO A 49 -21.53 16.40 -20.33
CA PRO A 49 -22.83 16.36 -19.65
C PRO A 49 -23.37 14.94 -19.48
N GLU A 50 -23.22 14.09 -20.50
CA GLU A 50 -23.69 12.70 -20.50
C GLU A 50 -23.07 11.87 -19.35
N VAL A 51 -21.82 12.14 -18.99
CA VAL A 51 -21.13 11.46 -17.89
C VAL A 51 -21.67 11.96 -16.55
N ALA A 52 -21.79 13.28 -16.38
CA ALA A 52 -22.36 13.88 -15.18
C ALA A 52 -23.81 13.40 -14.94
N GLU A 53 -24.65 13.42 -15.96
CA GLU A 53 -26.04 12.96 -15.90
C GLU A 53 -26.12 11.48 -15.52
N THR A 54 -25.29 10.62 -16.12
CA THR A 54 -25.25 9.19 -15.79
C THR A 54 -24.84 8.97 -14.32
N LEU A 55 -23.81 9.66 -13.83
CA LEU A 55 -23.37 9.55 -12.44
C LEU A 55 -24.46 10.00 -11.45
N LEU A 56 -25.12 11.14 -11.73
CA LEU A 56 -26.21 11.67 -10.91
C LEU A 56 -27.44 10.76 -10.94
N ALA A 57 -27.80 10.23 -12.11
CA ALA A 57 -28.91 9.30 -12.29
C ALA A 57 -28.67 7.99 -11.52
N VAL A 58 -27.46 7.42 -11.60
CA VAL A 58 -27.07 6.24 -10.82
C VAL A 58 -27.14 6.52 -9.31
N LYS A 59 -26.64 7.67 -8.84
CA LYS A 59 -26.70 8.07 -7.43
C LYS A 59 -28.16 8.18 -6.94
N ALA A 60 -29.04 8.77 -7.76
CA ALA A 60 -30.46 8.89 -7.47
C ALA A 60 -31.19 7.54 -7.46
N LEU A 61 -30.88 6.67 -8.44
CA LEU A 61 -31.43 5.33 -8.55
C LEU A 61 -31.10 4.48 -7.32
N VAL A 62 -29.83 4.49 -6.90
CA VAL A 62 -29.36 3.75 -5.72
C VAL A 62 -30.03 4.26 -4.44
N ARG A 63 -30.22 5.57 -4.32
CA ARG A 63 -30.97 6.17 -3.20
C ARG A 63 -32.39 5.65 -3.16
N TYR A 64 -33.08 5.63 -4.31
CA TYR A 64 -34.44 5.10 -4.43
C TYR A 64 -34.51 3.60 -4.08
N LEU A 65 -33.59 2.79 -4.61
CA LEU A 65 -33.55 1.34 -4.34
C LEU A 65 -33.43 1.03 -2.84
N LYS A 66 -32.69 1.86 -2.09
CA LYS A 66 -32.57 1.73 -0.64
C LYS A 66 -33.83 2.18 0.09
N GLN A 67 -34.37 3.34 -0.28
CA GLN A 67 -35.56 3.91 0.37
C GLN A 67 -36.83 3.06 0.16
N SER A 68 -36.93 2.39 -0.99
CA SER A 68 -38.05 1.52 -1.35
C SER A 68 -37.91 0.08 -0.85
N GLY A 69 -36.80 -0.27 -0.19
CA GLY A 69 -36.49 -1.64 0.24
C GLY A 69 -36.11 -2.60 -0.90
N LEU A 70 -36.08 -2.12 -2.15
CA LEU A 70 -35.75 -2.91 -3.34
C LEU A 70 -34.32 -3.44 -3.36
N ALA A 71 -33.42 -2.80 -2.63
CA ALA A 71 -32.05 -3.27 -2.47
C ALA A 71 -31.96 -4.71 -1.93
N SER A 72 -32.99 -5.18 -1.20
CA SER A 72 -33.06 -6.56 -0.68
C SER A 72 -33.47 -7.60 -1.73
N GLN A 73 -34.07 -7.16 -2.85
CA GLN A 73 -34.52 -8.02 -3.94
C GLN A 73 -33.43 -8.21 -5.00
N LEU A 74 -32.34 -7.44 -4.91
CA LEU A 74 -31.20 -7.58 -5.80
C LEU A 74 -30.29 -8.72 -5.32
N PRO A 75 -29.65 -9.46 -6.25
CA PRO A 75 -28.76 -10.56 -5.92
C PRO A 75 -27.50 -10.12 -5.14
N THR A 76 -27.19 -8.82 -5.15
CA THR A 76 -25.98 -8.24 -4.58
C THR A 76 -26.29 -7.02 -3.70
N THR A 77 -25.53 -6.89 -2.60
CA THR A 77 -25.71 -5.79 -1.65
C THR A 77 -25.40 -4.44 -2.28
N VAL A 78 -26.42 -3.58 -2.34
CA VAL A 78 -26.27 -2.20 -2.82
C VAL A 78 -25.47 -1.37 -1.82
N LYS A 79 -24.21 -1.08 -2.15
CA LYS A 79 -23.40 -0.11 -1.40
C LYS A 79 -23.77 1.31 -1.84
N GLN A 80 -23.84 2.24 -0.89
CA GLN A 80 -24.10 3.64 -1.23
C GLN A 80 -22.82 4.27 -1.74
N MET A 81 -22.92 5.11 -2.78
CA MET A 81 -21.83 6.02 -3.14
C MET A 81 -21.55 6.94 -1.96
N ALA A 82 -20.43 6.71 -1.28
CA ALA A 82 -19.92 7.56 -0.24
C ALA A 82 -18.87 8.50 -0.83
N GLU A 83 -19.07 9.81 -0.68
CA GLU A 83 -18.15 10.87 -1.13
C GLU A 83 -16.77 10.79 -0.45
N THR A 84 -16.65 9.97 0.59
CA THR A 84 -15.43 9.77 1.39
C THR A 84 -14.62 8.53 1.01
N ARG A 85 -15.16 7.58 0.23
CA ARG A 85 -14.45 6.36 -0.22
C ARG A 85 -14.84 6.03 -1.68
N TYR A 86 -14.07 6.51 -2.65
CA TYR A 86 -14.41 6.42 -4.08
C TYR A 86 -14.42 5.01 -4.67
N ASN A 87 -13.87 4.01 -3.96
CA ASN A 87 -14.16 2.59 -4.22
C ASN A 87 -15.67 2.32 -4.35
N THR A 88 -16.49 3.05 -3.58
CA THR A 88 -17.95 2.91 -3.63
C THR A 88 -18.58 3.42 -4.93
N VAL A 89 -17.96 4.38 -5.63
CA VAL A 89 -18.46 4.85 -6.93
C VAL A 89 -18.32 3.74 -7.96
N PHE A 90 -17.11 3.18 -8.12
CA PHE A 90 -16.88 2.04 -9.01
C PHE A 90 -17.78 0.85 -8.67
N LEU A 91 -17.83 0.42 -7.41
CA LEU A 91 -18.65 -0.73 -6.99
C LEU A 91 -20.15 -0.49 -7.24
N THR A 92 -20.62 0.76 -7.16
CA THR A 92 -22.01 1.08 -7.46
C THR A 92 -22.28 1.05 -8.96
N LEU A 93 -21.38 1.61 -9.78
CA LEU A 93 -21.52 1.57 -11.24
C LEU A 93 -21.46 0.14 -11.77
N GLU A 94 -20.51 -0.68 -11.29
CA GLU A 94 -20.37 -2.09 -11.63
C GLU A 94 -21.63 -2.88 -11.22
N LEU A 95 -22.18 -2.60 -10.03
CA LEU A 95 -23.43 -3.20 -9.59
C LEU A 95 -24.58 -2.85 -10.55
N ILE A 96 -24.83 -1.56 -10.80
CA ILE A 96 -25.94 -1.11 -11.66
C ILE A 96 -25.79 -1.65 -13.09
N GLN A 97 -24.57 -1.75 -13.61
CA GLN A 97 -24.32 -2.38 -14.89
C GLN A 97 -24.68 -3.87 -14.87
N SER A 98 -24.27 -4.60 -13.83
CA SER A 98 -24.50 -6.04 -13.71
C SER A 98 -25.97 -6.42 -13.55
N VAL A 99 -26.78 -5.55 -12.93
CA VAL A 99 -28.21 -5.80 -12.65
C VAL A 99 -29.14 -4.94 -13.52
N HIS A 100 -28.64 -4.42 -14.65
CA HIS A 100 -29.37 -3.47 -15.48
C HIS A 100 -30.68 -4.05 -16.02
N ALA A 101 -30.67 -5.30 -16.48
CA ALA A 101 -31.85 -5.98 -17.01
C ALA A 101 -32.92 -6.20 -15.95
N GLU A 102 -32.52 -6.70 -14.77
CA GLU A 102 -33.42 -6.92 -13.63
C GLU A 102 -34.01 -5.60 -13.12
N LEU A 103 -33.20 -4.54 -13.08
CA LEU A 103 -33.68 -3.20 -12.72
C LEU A 103 -34.70 -2.67 -13.72
N GLN A 104 -34.49 -2.94 -15.01
CA GLN A 104 -35.41 -2.52 -16.06
C GLN A 104 -36.78 -3.20 -15.90
N GLU A 105 -36.81 -4.52 -15.71
CA GLU A 105 -38.07 -5.27 -15.45
C GLU A 105 -38.76 -4.80 -14.16
N LEU A 106 -37.98 -4.62 -13.09
CA LEU A 106 -38.50 -4.25 -11.79
C LEU A 106 -39.11 -2.84 -11.82
N LEU A 107 -38.45 -1.88 -12.46
CA LEU A 107 -38.96 -0.52 -12.58
C LEU A 107 -40.16 -0.44 -13.53
N GLN A 108 -40.19 -1.27 -14.58
CA GLN A 108 -41.36 -1.40 -15.46
C GLN A 108 -42.58 -1.89 -14.71
N SER A 109 -42.43 -2.89 -13.83
CA SER A 109 -43.54 -3.42 -13.02
C SER A 109 -44.16 -2.40 -12.06
N ARG A 110 -43.47 -1.27 -11.82
CA ARG A 110 -43.85 -0.21 -10.89
C ARG A 110 -44.14 1.14 -11.55
N ASP A 111 -44.15 1.19 -12.89
CA ASP A 111 -44.32 2.43 -13.66
C ASP A 111 -43.24 3.51 -13.35
N GLU A 112 -42.03 3.07 -13.00
CA GLU A 112 -40.90 3.92 -12.58
C GLU A 112 -39.72 3.86 -13.58
N SER A 113 -39.97 3.36 -14.79
CA SER A 113 -38.99 3.22 -15.88
C SER A 113 -38.27 4.52 -16.23
N ALA A 114 -38.89 5.68 -15.95
CA ALA A 114 -38.30 6.99 -16.17
C ALA A 114 -36.98 7.20 -15.40
N ARG A 115 -36.74 6.46 -14.31
CA ARG A 115 -35.51 6.57 -13.50
C ARG A 115 -34.25 6.04 -14.22
N LEU A 116 -34.41 5.20 -15.23
CA LEU A 116 -33.30 4.71 -16.06
C LEU A 116 -33.03 5.60 -17.28
N ARG A 117 -33.90 6.57 -17.59
CA ARG A 117 -33.81 7.38 -18.82
C ARG A 117 -32.45 8.04 -19.02
N ASN A 118 -31.85 8.53 -17.94
CA ASN A 118 -30.59 9.27 -17.97
C ASN A 118 -29.39 8.40 -17.58
N VAL A 119 -29.57 7.08 -17.47
CA VAL A 119 -28.47 6.13 -17.26
C VAL A 119 -28.08 5.59 -18.64
N SER A 120 -27.08 6.20 -19.27
CA SER A 120 -26.60 5.73 -20.56
C SER A 120 -25.81 4.41 -20.38
N PRO A 121 -26.22 3.29 -21.03
CA PRO A 121 -25.52 2.02 -20.90
C PRO A 121 -24.08 2.07 -21.42
N ASP A 122 -23.83 2.81 -22.50
CA ASP A 122 -22.51 2.93 -23.12
C ASP A 122 -21.55 3.73 -22.21
N VAL A 123 -22.03 4.83 -21.63
CA VAL A 123 -21.27 5.63 -20.66
C VAL A 123 -21.01 4.81 -19.39
N LEU A 124 -22.01 4.08 -18.90
CA LEU A 124 -21.85 3.22 -17.74
C LEU A 124 -20.81 2.13 -17.99
N ALA A 125 -20.85 1.48 -19.16
CA ALA A 125 -19.88 0.45 -19.54
C ALA A 125 -18.46 1.02 -19.60
N PHE A 126 -18.29 2.16 -20.27
CA PHE A 126 -17.01 2.86 -20.31
C PHE A 126 -16.51 3.22 -18.91
N LEU A 127 -17.33 3.81 -18.04
CA LEU A 127 -16.92 4.20 -16.69
C LEU A 127 -16.51 3.01 -15.83
N VAL A 128 -17.22 1.88 -15.92
CA VAL A 128 -16.87 0.66 -15.18
C VAL A 128 -15.53 0.12 -15.68
N GLU A 129 -15.32 0.02 -16.98
CA GLU A 129 -14.05 -0.43 -17.54
C GLU A 129 -12.90 0.52 -17.17
N PHE A 130 -13.11 1.83 -17.33
CA PHE A 130 -12.11 2.85 -17.07
C PHE A 130 -11.72 2.96 -15.60
N LEU A 131 -12.67 2.82 -14.67
CA LEU A 131 -12.42 2.95 -13.22
C LEU A 131 -11.93 1.64 -12.58
N ARG A 132 -12.04 0.49 -13.26
CA ARG A 132 -11.61 -0.81 -12.73
C ARG A 132 -10.14 -0.82 -12.27
N PRO A 133 -9.15 -0.32 -13.05
CA PRO A 133 -7.76 -0.27 -12.60
C PRO A 133 -7.56 0.57 -11.33
N PHE A 134 -8.34 1.62 -11.11
CA PHE A 134 -8.27 2.42 -9.88
C PHE A 134 -8.76 1.61 -8.69
N ASN A 135 -9.90 0.93 -8.83
CA ASN A 135 -10.42 0.06 -7.77
C ASN A 135 -9.42 -1.09 -7.47
N ASP A 136 -8.79 -1.67 -8.48
CA ASP A 136 -7.82 -2.75 -8.30
C ASP A 136 -6.57 -2.25 -7.57
N ALA A 137 -6.07 -1.07 -7.93
CA ALA A 137 -4.97 -0.41 -7.22
C ALA A 137 -5.30 -0.19 -5.74
N GLN A 138 -6.50 0.30 -5.46
CA GLN A 138 -6.94 0.56 -4.09
C GLN A 138 -7.02 -0.75 -3.30
N LYS A 139 -7.65 -1.81 -3.85
CA LYS A 139 -7.72 -3.13 -3.19
C LYS A 139 -6.35 -3.71 -2.88
N GLU A 140 -5.40 -3.63 -3.82
CA GLU A 140 -4.08 -4.23 -3.63
C GLU A 140 -3.24 -3.45 -2.61
N LEU A 141 -3.28 -2.11 -2.64
CA LEU A 141 -2.55 -1.25 -1.69
C LEU A 141 -3.17 -1.23 -0.30
N GLU A 142 -4.46 -1.56 -0.17
CA GLU A 142 -5.14 -1.75 1.11
C GLU A 142 -4.79 -3.10 1.79
N GLY A 143 -4.07 -3.99 1.11
CA GLY A 143 -3.60 -5.26 1.67
C GLY A 143 -2.71 -5.09 2.90
N ASP A 144 -2.85 -5.99 3.87
CA ASP A 144 -2.08 -6.02 5.13
C ASP A 144 -1.34 -7.35 5.38
N LYS A 145 -1.64 -8.39 4.60
CA LYS A 145 -1.01 -9.72 4.72
C LYS A 145 0.30 -9.87 3.97
N HIS A 146 0.61 -8.92 3.10
CA HIS A 146 1.82 -8.91 2.29
C HIS A 146 2.32 -7.48 2.17
N PRO A 147 3.62 -7.26 1.85
CA PRO A 147 4.12 -5.92 1.63
C PRO A 147 3.36 -5.22 0.50
N THR A 148 3.06 -3.93 0.68
CA THR A 148 2.32 -3.13 -0.32
C THR A 148 3.08 -1.90 -0.79
N LEU A 149 4.07 -1.40 -0.03
CA LEU A 149 4.74 -0.14 -0.33
C LEU A 149 5.39 -0.08 -1.72
N HIS A 150 5.96 -1.20 -2.17
CA HIS A 150 6.63 -1.30 -3.47
C HIS A 150 5.66 -1.23 -4.65
N LEU A 151 4.38 -1.56 -4.43
CA LEU A 151 3.35 -1.54 -5.46
C LEU A 151 2.92 -0.11 -5.81
N ALA A 152 3.14 0.86 -4.92
CA ALA A 152 2.77 2.26 -5.13
C ALA A 152 3.36 2.83 -6.44
N VAL A 153 4.63 2.52 -6.72
CA VAL A 153 5.32 2.96 -7.95
C VAL A 153 4.69 2.32 -9.19
N LEU A 154 4.42 1.02 -9.14
CA LEU A 154 3.84 0.28 -10.27
C LEU A 154 2.43 0.77 -10.60
N TRP A 155 1.58 0.91 -9.58
CA TRP A 155 0.21 1.40 -9.77
C TRP A 155 0.17 2.85 -10.22
N ALA A 156 1.02 3.72 -9.68
CA ALA A 156 1.11 5.10 -10.15
C ALA A 156 1.48 5.17 -11.64
N ASN A 157 2.46 4.38 -12.08
CA ASN A 157 2.84 4.32 -13.49
C ASN A 157 1.73 3.70 -14.36
N LYS A 158 1.14 2.57 -13.92
CA LYS A 158 0.06 1.88 -14.64
C LYS A 158 -1.17 2.78 -14.82
N LEU A 159 -1.59 3.49 -13.79
CA LEU A 159 -2.74 4.42 -13.85
C LEU A 159 -2.43 5.62 -14.76
N LYS A 160 -1.22 6.19 -14.67
CA LYS A 160 -0.80 7.29 -15.58
C LYS A 160 -0.77 6.84 -17.04
N SER A 161 -0.33 5.60 -17.31
CA SER A 161 -0.38 5.02 -18.66
C SER A 161 -1.81 4.75 -19.12
N HIS A 162 -2.68 4.24 -18.25
CA HIS A 162 -4.10 3.98 -18.53
C HIS A 162 -4.88 5.25 -18.87
N CYS A 163 -4.50 6.39 -18.28
CA CYS A 163 -5.11 7.69 -18.55
C CYS A 163 -4.45 8.47 -19.71
N GLN A 164 -3.49 7.88 -20.44
CA GLN A 164 -2.99 8.52 -21.65
C GLN A 164 -4.09 8.60 -22.72
N PRO A 165 -4.03 9.60 -23.63
CA PRO A 165 -4.98 9.69 -24.73
C PRO A 165 -4.98 8.41 -25.59
N ASP A 166 -6.18 7.88 -25.85
CA ASP A 166 -6.37 6.76 -26.78
C ASP A 166 -7.01 7.28 -28.07
N VAL A 167 -6.51 6.82 -29.22
CA VAL A 167 -7.05 7.18 -30.54
C VAL A 167 -8.44 6.61 -30.77
N ALA A 168 -8.83 5.56 -30.04
CA ALA A 168 -10.15 4.97 -30.10
C ALA A 168 -11.19 5.69 -29.22
N ASP A 169 -10.77 6.65 -28.39
CA ASP A 169 -11.67 7.33 -27.47
C ASP A 169 -12.66 8.24 -28.21
N THR A 170 -13.91 8.27 -27.73
CA THR A 170 -14.83 9.36 -28.06
C THR A 170 -14.35 10.68 -27.44
N PRO A 171 -14.82 11.86 -27.92
CA PRO A 171 -14.44 13.14 -27.32
C PRO A 171 -14.68 13.18 -25.81
N SER A 172 -15.78 12.60 -25.32
CA SER A 172 -16.09 12.54 -23.90
C SER A 172 -15.13 11.64 -23.12
N GLN A 173 -14.78 10.47 -23.69
CA GLN A 173 -13.82 9.55 -23.07
C GLN A 173 -12.43 10.18 -22.98
N ALA A 174 -11.99 10.89 -24.03
CA ALA A 174 -10.73 11.60 -24.04
C ALA A 174 -10.66 12.69 -22.95
N VAL A 175 -11.74 13.44 -22.74
CA VAL A 175 -11.84 14.42 -21.63
C VAL A 175 -11.71 13.73 -20.27
N ILE A 176 -12.39 12.59 -20.07
CA ILE A 176 -12.29 11.81 -18.82
C ILE A 176 -10.85 11.33 -18.59
N ARG A 177 -10.17 10.78 -19.60
CA ARG A 177 -8.77 10.35 -19.48
C ARG A 177 -7.84 11.50 -19.13
N GLN A 178 -7.91 12.59 -19.89
CA GLN A 178 -7.07 13.76 -19.69
C GLN A 178 -7.25 14.33 -18.27
N ARG A 179 -8.49 14.49 -17.83
CA ARG A 179 -8.81 15.01 -16.50
C ARG A 179 -8.24 14.11 -15.39
N HIS A 180 -8.36 12.79 -15.52
CA HIS A 180 -7.76 11.86 -14.55
C HIS A 180 -6.23 11.89 -14.59
N LEU A 181 -5.62 12.01 -15.77
CA LEU A 181 -4.17 12.12 -15.92
C LEU A 181 -3.62 13.40 -15.25
N ASP A 182 -4.30 14.52 -15.41
CA ASP A 182 -3.92 15.80 -14.81
C ASP A 182 -3.94 15.71 -13.27
N TRP A 183 -5.03 15.16 -12.71
CA TRP A 183 -5.14 14.95 -11.26
C TRP A 183 -4.15 13.90 -10.74
N LEU A 184 -3.92 12.80 -11.47
CA LEU A 184 -2.89 11.81 -11.11
C LEU A 184 -1.50 12.45 -11.06
N THR A 185 -1.17 13.30 -12.01
CA THR A 185 0.14 13.95 -12.11
C THR A 185 0.32 14.99 -11.01
N LYS A 186 -0.74 15.73 -10.67
CA LYS A 186 -0.74 16.77 -9.63
C LYS A 186 -0.75 16.20 -8.21
N THR A 187 -1.45 15.09 -7.98
CA THR A 187 -1.75 14.61 -6.63
C THR A 187 -0.90 13.41 -6.20
N ILE A 188 -0.52 12.52 -7.12
CA ILE A 188 0.21 11.29 -6.75
C ILE A 188 1.70 11.59 -6.60
N GLU A 189 2.15 11.60 -5.35
CA GLU A 189 3.55 11.76 -5.00
C GLU A 189 4.20 10.41 -4.66
N ILE A 190 5.29 10.10 -5.37
CA ILE A 190 6.15 8.94 -5.11
C ILE A 190 7.36 9.39 -4.30
N GLN A 191 7.23 9.29 -2.97
CA GLN A 191 8.29 9.63 -2.02
C GLN A 191 9.46 8.62 -2.05
N PRO A 192 10.67 8.98 -1.55
CA PRO A 192 11.86 8.15 -1.64
C PRO A 192 11.71 6.72 -1.08
N LEU A 193 10.90 6.52 -0.04
CA LEU A 193 10.71 5.19 0.55
C LEU A 193 9.98 4.22 -0.40
N HIS A 194 9.06 4.71 -1.23
CA HIS A 194 8.43 3.92 -2.29
C HIS A 194 9.46 3.48 -3.34
N LYS A 195 10.37 4.39 -3.72
CA LYS A 195 11.46 4.11 -4.68
C LYS A 195 12.47 3.10 -4.12
N ILE A 196 12.77 3.17 -2.83
CA ILE A 196 13.60 2.17 -2.14
C ILE A 196 12.88 0.82 -2.08
N ALA A 197 11.57 0.80 -1.80
CA ALA A 197 10.79 -0.43 -1.73
C ALA A 197 10.80 -1.21 -3.06
N ILE A 198 10.65 -0.52 -4.20
CA ILE A 198 10.73 -1.16 -5.52
C ILE A 198 12.16 -1.58 -5.89
N PHE A 199 13.20 -0.87 -5.45
CA PHE A 199 14.59 -1.31 -5.62
C PHE A 199 14.86 -2.64 -4.89
N LEU A 200 14.34 -2.76 -3.67
CA LEU A 200 14.45 -3.98 -2.85
C LEU A 200 13.56 -5.12 -3.34
N TRP A 201 12.83 -4.93 -4.45
CA TRP A 201 12.15 -6.03 -5.13
C TRP A 201 13.09 -6.63 -6.17
N PRO A 202 13.54 -7.89 -6.02
CA PRO A 202 14.46 -8.56 -6.95
C PRO A 202 14.09 -8.37 -8.42
N LYS A 203 12.80 -8.55 -8.74
CA LYS A 203 12.23 -8.41 -10.10
C LYS A 203 12.45 -7.02 -10.73
N PHE A 204 12.61 -5.97 -9.93
CA PHE A 204 12.70 -4.58 -10.38
C PHE A 204 13.93 -3.84 -9.86
N ASN A 205 14.96 -4.56 -9.37
CA ASN A 205 16.16 -3.97 -8.81
C ASN A 205 16.96 -3.08 -9.81
N GLN A 206 16.80 -3.31 -11.12
CA GLN A 206 17.40 -2.48 -12.17
C GLN A 206 16.67 -1.14 -12.38
N LEU A 207 15.48 -0.95 -11.79
CA LEU A 207 14.74 0.30 -11.77
C LEU A 207 14.50 0.89 -13.17
N ARG A 208 14.22 0.04 -14.16
CA ARG A 208 14.11 0.43 -15.59
C ARG A 208 13.07 1.52 -15.87
N MET A 209 12.07 1.66 -15.00
CA MET A 209 11.03 2.69 -15.08
C MET A 209 11.50 4.11 -14.70
N PHE A 210 12.68 4.25 -14.10
CA PHE A 210 13.25 5.55 -13.72
C PHE A 210 14.36 5.99 -14.68
N THR A 211 14.64 7.29 -14.70
CA THR A 211 15.77 7.84 -15.45
C THR A 211 17.12 7.38 -14.87
N PRO A 212 18.22 7.34 -15.65
CA PRO A 212 19.53 6.93 -15.13
C PRO A 212 19.98 7.75 -13.91
N ALA A 213 19.70 9.05 -13.88
CA ALA A 213 20.00 9.92 -12.74
C ALA A 213 19.24 9.48 -11.48
N GLU A 214 17.93 9.29 -11.59
CA GLU A 214 17.12 8.82 -10.45
C GLU A 214 17.55 7.44 -9.95
N ARG A 215 17.97 6.53 -10.83
CA ARG A 215 18.47 5.21 -10.42
C ARG A 215 19.71 5.35 -9.54
N THR A 216 20.65 6.18 -9.95
CA THR A 216 21.86 6.46 -9.17
C THR A 216 21.52 7.07 -7.82
N ASP A 217 20.60 8.03 -7.77
CA ASP A 217 20.14 8.66 -6.53
C ASP A 217 19.49 7.65 -5.58
N ILE A 218 18.64 6.76 -6.10
CA ILE A 218 18.00 5.70 -5.30
C ILE A 218 19.07 4.76 -4.73
N GLN A 219 20.00 4.30 -5.56
CA GLN A 219 21.08 3.40 -5.14
C GLN A 219 21.98 4.07 -4.09
N GLN A 220 22.33 5.34 -4.26
CA GLN A 220 23.11 6.10 -3.28
C GLN A 220 22.34 6.27 -1.96
N HIS A 221 21.03 6.54 -2.03
CA HIS A 221 20.20 6.63 -0.83
C HIS A 221 20.14 5.29 -0.08
N VAL A 222 20.03 4.17 -0.80
CA VAL A 222 20.10 2.84 -0.19
C VAL A 222 21.44 2.63 0.49
N ARG A 223 22.56 2.94 -0.16
CA ARG A 223 23.92 2.89 0.43
C ARG A 223 24.00 3.69 1.73
N ILE A 224 23.47 4.92 1.75
CA ILE A 224 23.43 5.75 2.96
C ILE A 224 22.62 5.07 4.07
N LEU A 225 21.48 4.47 3.75
CA LEU A 225 20.62 3.82 4.75
C LEU A 225 21.26 2.56 5.33
N ILE A 226 21.88 1.71 4.51
CA ILE A 226 22.55 0.50 5.01
C ILE A 226 23.80 0.84 5.82
N ASN A 227 24.56 1.87 5.44
CA ASN A 227 25.73 2.31 6.21
C ASN A 227 25.36 2.85 7.59
N ARG A 228 24.16 3.39 7.79
CA ARG A 228 23.68 3.79 9.12
C ARG A 228 23.53 2.59 10.07
N PHE A 229 23.21 1.40 9.55
CA PHE A 229 23.19 0.20 10.37
C PHE A 229 24.58 -0.17 10.86
N ARG A 230 25.59 -0.09 9.99
CA ARG A 230 27.00 -0.34 10.33
C ARG A 230 27.49 0.61 11.43
N VAL A 231 27.24 1.92 11.28
CA VAL A 231 27.63 2.92 12.28
C VAL A 231 26.90 2.73 13.61
N GLY A 232 25.62 2.36 13.57
CA GLY A 232 24.83 2.07 14.76
C GLY A 232 25.32 0.83 15.52
N GLU A 233 25.76 -0.20 14.80
CA GLU A 233 26.35 -1.42 15.37
C GLU A 233 27.71 -1.16 16.00
N VAL A 234 28.60 -0.43 15.31
CA VAL A 234 29.90 -0.03 15.86
C VAL A 234 29.73 0.85 17.10
N ALA A 235 28.78 1.78 17.09
CA ALA A 235 28.48 2.59 18.25
C ALA A 235 27.96 1.71 19.41
N ALA A 236 26.97 0.84 19.16
CA ALA A 236 26.40 -0.04 20.18
C ALA A 236 27.41 -1.01 20.79
N ALA A 237 28.29 -1.59 19.97
CA ALA A 237 29.40 -2.44 20.42
C ALA A 237 30.35 -1.66 21.35
N ARG A 238 30.70 -0.41 20.97
CA ARG A 238 31.53 0.47 21.81
C ARG A 238 30.86 0.85 23.14
N TRP A 239 29.54 1.01 23.17
CA TRP A 239 28.79 1.22 24.43
C TRP A 239 28.77 -0.04 25.30
N GLN A 240 28.70 -1.24 24.71
CA GLN A 240 28.77 -2.51 25.44
C GLN A 240 30.16 -2.76 26.02
N GLU A 241 31.24 -2.41 25.31
CA GLU A 241 32.61 -2.47 25.85
C GLU A 241 32.81 -1.50 27.03
N HIS A 242 32.22 -0.31 26.99
CA HIS A 242 32.29 0.65 28.10
C HIS A 242 31.40 0.31 29.30
N THR A 243 30.38 -0.54 29.13
CA THR A 243 29.47 -0.98 30.22
C THR A 243 29.79 -2.38 30.77
N GLY A 244 30.66 -3.15 30.10
CA GLY A 244 31.11 -4.48 30.53
C GLY A 244 32.29 -4.49 31.52
N GLN A 245 32.86 -3.34 31.89
CA GLN A 245 33.93 -3.24 32.90
C GLN A 245 33.37 -2.93 34.29
N SER A 246 32.54 -3.83 34.82
CA SER A 246 32.29 -3.96 36.27
C SER A 246 31.80 -5.37 36.57
N ASP A 247 32.73 -6.21 37.08
CA ASP A 247 32.65 -7.46 37.86
C ASP A 247 31.41 -8.37 37.68
N VAL A 248 31.51 -9.70 37.52
CA VAL A 248 32.20 -10.62 38.43
C VAL A 248 32.69 -11.86 37.67
N SER A 249 33.95 -12.21 37.89
CA SER A 249 34.54 -13.50 37.54
C SER A 249 34.01 -14.60 38.47
N SER A 250 33.29 -15.58 37.94
CA SER A 250 33.10 -16.88 38.60
C SER A 250 33.73 -18.00 37.76
N ALA A 251 34.95 -18.37 38.14
CA ALA A 251 35.61 -19.55 37.61
C ALA A 251 34.93 -20.81 38.19
N ALA A 252 34.16 -21.50 37.37
CA ALA A 252 33.73 -22.88 37.63
C ALA A 252 34.65 -23.82 36.84
N ALA A 253 35.55 -24.49 37.54
CA ALA A 253 36.45 -25.50 36.99
C ALA A 253 35.66 -26.77 36.64
N ALA A 254 35.65 -27.14 35.36
CA ALA A 254 35.24 -28.46 34.89
C ALA A 254 36.47 -29.21 34.33
N GLY A 255 36.68 -30.44 34.81
CA GLY A 255 37.85 -31.28 34.54
C GLY A 255 38.02 -31.72 33.07
N PRO A 256 39.19 -32.28 32.70
CA PRO A 256 39.61 -32.43 31.32
C PRO A 256 39.07 -33.72 30.67
N ALA A 257 38.41 -33.60 29.53
CA ALA A 257 38.20 -34.70 28.58
C ALA A 257 39.19 -34.53 27.40
N PRO A 258 40.29 -35.29 27.32
CA PRO A 258 41.47 -34.91 26.53
C PRO A 258 41.45 -35.38 25.05
N LYS A 259 40.31 -35.83 24.51
CA LYS A 259 40.26 -36.38 23.13
C LYS A 259 39.41 -35.62 22.11
N ARG A 260 38.58 -34.66 22.54
CA ARG A 260 37.84 -33.76 21.63
C ARG A 260 38.58 -32.44 21.34
N ARG A 261 39.35 -31.93 22.30
CA ARG A 261 40.08 -30.65 22.17
C ARG A 261 41.18 -30.64 21.11
N ALA A 262 41.87 -31.77 20.90
CA ALA A 262 43.01 -31.82 19.98
C ALA A 262 42.61 -31.69 18.50
N LEU A 263 41.39 -32.09 18.15
CA LEU A 263 40.83 -31.88 16.81
C LEU A 263 40.12 -30.53 16.71
N GLU A 264 39.40 -30.08 17.74
CA GLU A 264 38.75 -28.76 17.75
C GLU A 264 39.74 -27.60 17.57
N GLU A 265 40.93 -27.65 18.15
CA GLU A 265 41.96 -26.60 17.98
C GLU A 265 42.55 -26.58 16.56
N VAL A 266 42.69 -27.74 15.93
CA VAL A 266 43.20 -27.88 14.55
C VAL A 266 42.10 -27.54 13.53
N GLU A 267 40.87 -27.97 13.77
CA GLU A 267 39.68 -27.61 12.99
C GLU A 267 39.45 -26.11 13.02
N LYS A 268 39.47 -25.45 14.20
CA LYS A 268 39.38 -23.98 14.30
C LYS A 268 40.51 -23.24 13.58
N ALA A 269 41.71 -23.82 13.57
CA ALA A 269 42.86 -23.20 12.88
C ALA A 269 42.75 -23.31 11.35
N TRP A 270 41.96 -24.26 10.84
CA TRP A 270 41.78 -24.53 9.41
C TRP A 270 40.37 -24.18 8.91
N GLU A 271 39.45 -23.86 9.82
CA GLU A 271 38.20 -23.21 9.53
C GLU A 271 38.50 -21.90 8.80
N ASN A 272 37.80 -21.68 7.70
CA ASN A 272 37.90 -20.41 6.99
C ASN A 272 37.54 -19.30 7.98
N VAL A 273 38.51 -18.45 8.30
CA VAL A 273 38.22 -17.16 8.89
C VAL A 273 37.39 -16.44 7.83
N ARG A 274 36.11 -16.20 8.12
CA ARG A 274 35.37 -15.19 7.39
C ARG A 274 36.12 -13.90 7.67
N GLU A 275 36.98 -13.49 6.75
CA GLU A 275 37.24 -12.08 6.57
C GLU A 275 35.84 -11.51 6.33
N GLU A 276 35.24 -10.92 7.38
CA GLU A 276 34.12 -10.01 7.19
C GLU A 276 34.68 -8.99 6.22
N SER A 277 34.32 -9.12 4.95
CA SER A 277 34.80 -8.22 3.93
C SER A 277 34.25 -6.87 4.30
N GLU A 278 35.10 -6.05 4.92
CA GLU A 278 34.72 -4.81 5.56
C GLU A 278 34.15 -3.80 4.56
N ASP A 279 34.08 -4.06 3.25
CA ASP A 279 33.48 -3.15 2.27
C ASP A 279 33.02 -3.82 0.96
N ALA A 280 32.38 -4.99 1.02
CA ALA A 280 31.63 -5.44 -0.16
C ALA A 280 30.38 -4.56 -0.32
N ASP A 281 30.33 -3.72 -1.37
CA ASP A 281 29.14 -2.91 -1.69
C ASP A 281 27.96 -3.83 -2.02
N GLU A 282 27.15 -4.16 -1.00
CA GLU A 282 25.97 -5.04 -1.13
C GLU A 282 25.02 -4.56 -2.24
N VAL A 283 24.92 -3.25 -2.45
CA VAL A 283 24.06 -2.67 -3.51
C VAL A 283 24.60 -3.04 -4.88
N GLN A 284 25.92 -2.91 -5.09
CA GLN A 284 26.54 -3.29 -6.34
C GLN A 284 26.46 -4.81 -6.55
N PHE A 285 26.67 -5.59 -5.49
CA PHE A 285 26.57 -7.04 -5.58
C PHE A 285 25.15 -7.50 -5.92
N TYR A 286 24.14 -6.95 -5.25
CA TYR A 286 22.72 -7.22 -5.53
C TYR A 286 22.31 -6.86 -6.97
N LEU A 287 22.83 -5.75 -7.50
CA LEU A 287 22.62 -5.37 -8.90
C LEU A 287 23.30 -6.35 -9.87
N SER A 288 24.52 -6.79 -9.55
CA SER A 288 25.29 -7.72 -10.41
C SER A 288 24.68 -9.12 -10.48
N LEU A 289 24.14 -9.62 -9.37
CA LEU A 289 23.50 -10.93 -9.30
C LEU A 289 22.19 -10.95 -10.11
N ASN A 290 21.52 -9.80 -10.22
CA ASN A 290 20.24 -9.64 -10.89
C ASN A 290 19.23 -10.77 -10.57
N PRO A 291 18.95 -11.02 -9.29
CA PRO A 291 18.16 -12.17 -8.87
C PRO A 291 16.76 -12.15 -9.47
N THR A 292 16.36 -13.28 -10.04
CA THR A 292 14.98 -13.49 -10.48
C THR A 292 14.13 -13.98 -9.30
N MET A 293 12.89 -13.51 -9.25
CA MET A 293 11.88 -14.01 -8.32
C MET A 293 10.64 -14.32 -9.15
N GLU A 294 10.24 -15.59 -9.19
CA GLU A 294 9.06 -16.03 -9.95
C GLU A 294 7.74 -15.64 -9.27
N ALA A 295 7.76 -15.35 -7.96
CA ALA A 295 6.58 -15.02 -7.16
C ALA A 295 6.10 -13.55 -7.30
N ASP A 296 4.78 -13.35 -7.17
CA ASP A 296 4.03 -12.09 -7.34
C ASP A 296 4.30 -10.98 -6.28
N GLY A 297 5.47 -10.93 -5.65
CA GLY A 297 5.77 -9.94 -4.60
C GLY A 297 5.17 -10.27 -3.21
N ARG A 298 4.22 -11.21 -3.12
CA ARG A 298 3.65 -11.67 -1.84
C ARG A 298 4.67 -12.34 -0.90
N ASP A 299 5.71 -12.97 -1.46
CA ASP A 299 6.76 -13.67 -0.72
C ASP A 299 8.05 -12.85 -0.51
N LEU A 300 8.03 -11.52 -0.72
CA LEU A 300 9.22 -10.67 -0.64
C LEU A 300 9.98 -10.80 0.68
N LEU A 301 9.27 -10.80 1.81
CA LEU A 301 9.90 -10.96 3.13
C LEU A 301 10.54 -12.34 3.29
N SER A 302 9.91 -13.39 2.76
CA SER A 302 10.45 -14.75 2.74
C SER A 302 11.71 -14.84 1.89
N TRP A 303 11.72 -14.20 0.73
CA TRP A 303 12.90 -14.14 -0.15
C TRP A 303 14.08 -13.45 0.54
N TRP A 304 13.84 -12.29 1.18
CA TRP A 304 14.88 -11.57 1.92
C TRP A 304 15.38 -12.34 3.14
N LYS A 305 14.51 -13.12 3.81
CA LYS A 305 14.91 -14.01 4.90
C LYS A 305 15.85 -15.13 4.42
N GLN A 306 15.59 -15.70 3.25
CA GLN A 306 16.44 -16.75 2.67
C GLN A 306 17.81 -16.22 2.23
N HIS A 307 17.88 -14.94 1.83
CA HIS A 307 19.11 -14.31 1.35
C HIS A 307 19.79 -13.40 2.40
N GLU A 308 19.37 -13.47 3.67
CA GLU A 308 19.91 -12.64 4.76
C GLU A 308 21.41 -12.89 4.98
N THR A 309 21.90 -14.10 4.74
CA THR A 309 23.34 -14.40 4.83
C THR A 309 24.16 -13.80 3.69
N THR A 310 23.53 -13.58 2.54
CA THR A 310 24.18 -13.05 1.33
C THR A 310 24.13 -11.52 1.31
N PHE A 311 23.03 -10.95 1.81
CA PHE A 311 22.77 -9.51 1.83
C PHE A 311 22.28 -9.06 3.22
N PRO A 312 23.12 -9.12 4.27
CA PRO A 312 22.67 -8.88 5.64
C PRO A 312 22.12 -7.46 5.85
N LEU A 313 22.76 -6.43 5.29
CA LEU A 313 22.31 -5.05 5.46
C LEU A 313 21.08 -4.74 4.60
N LEU A 314 21.03 -5.21 3.36
CA LEU A 314 19.85 -5.04 2.50
C LEU A 314 18.66 -5.84 3.01
N ALA A 315 18.83 -7.05 3.54
CA ALA A 315 17.75 -7.84 4.14
C ALA A 315 17.17 -7.13 5.38
N ARG A 316 18.04 -6.53 6.20
CA ARG A 316 17.60 -5.68 7.32
C ARG A 316 16.82 -4.45 6.84
N LEU A 317 17.30 -3.77 5.80
CA LEU A 317 16.60 -2.64 5.19
C LEU A 317 15.24 -3.09 4.63
N ALA A 318 15.19 -4.19 3.90
CA ALA A 318 14.00 -4.76 3.30
C ALA A 318 12.92 -5.06 4.35
N ARG A 319 13.27 -5.70 5.47
CA ARG A 319 12.33 -5.92 6.58
C ARG A 319 11.70 -4.62 7.06
N MET A 320 12.50 -3.58 7.29
CA MET A 320 12.00 -2.28 7.75
C MET A 320 11.10 -1.61 6.70
N VAL A 321 11.51 -1.61 5.44
CA VAL A 321 10.80 -0.92 4.35
C VAL A 321 9.49 -1.63 4.01
N PHE A 322 9.49 -2.96 3.94
CA PHE A 322 8.30 -3.75 3.59
C PHE A 322 7.28 -3.88 4.73
N SER A 323 7.67 -3.56 5.97
CA SER A 323 6.74 -3.46 7.10
C SER A 323 5.90 -2.17 7.08
N VAL A 324 6.28 -1.18 6.27
CA VAL A 324 5.52 0.05 6.11
C VAL A 324 4.40 -0.19 5.08
N PRO A 325 3.12 0.01 5.42
CA PRO A 325 2.03 -0.17 4.48
C PRO A 325 1.91 1.01 3.50
N ALA A 326 1.42 0.77 2.29
CA ALA A 326 1.09 1.84 1.34
C ALA A 326 -0.20 2.61 1.71
N SER A 327 -1.01 2.06 2.61
CA SER A 327 -2.33 2.55 2.98
C SER A 327 -2.54 2.52 4.49
N ARG A 328 -3.35 3.45 5.00
CA ARG A 328 -3.80 3.47 6.41
C ARG A 328 -4.98 2.53 6.70
N SER A 329 -5.45 1.79 5.70
CA SER A 329 -6.66 0.96 5.77
C SER A 329 -6.58 -0.20 6.78
N SER A 330 -5.38 -0.68 7.11
CA SER A 330 -5.20 -1.70 8.18
C SER A 330 -5.74 -1.19 9.53
N SER A 331 -5.36 0.03 9.94
CA SER A 331 -5.89 0.61 11.18
C SER A 331 -7.38 0.92 11.06
N GLU A 332 -7.86 1.44 9.92
CA GLU A 332 -9.30 1.66 9.71
C GLU A 332 -10.12 0.36 9.85
N ARG A 333 -9.60 -0.80 9.41
CA ARG A 333 -10.26 -2.10 9.56
C ARG A 333 -10.32 -2.53 11.02
N ALA A 334 -9.22 -2.40 11.76
CA ALA A 334 -9.19 -2.70 13.20
C ALA A 334 -10.19 -1.81 13.97
N PHE A 335 -10.18 -0.50 13.72
CA PHE A 335 -11.15 0.44 14.31
C PHE A 335 -12.58 0.14 13.89
N SER A 336 -12.84 -0.28 12.65
CA SER A 336 -14.19 -0.65 12.20
C SER A 336 -14.68 -1.93 12.88
N ALA A 337 -13.80 -2.92 13.08
CA ALA A 337 -14.13 -4.15 13.79
C ALA A 337 -14.40 -3.89 15.27
N ALA A 338 -13.54 -3.11 15.93
CA ALA A 338 -13.76 -2.68 17.31
C ALA A 338 -15.01 -1.80 17.45
N GLY A 339 -15.25 -0.88 16.50
CA GLY A 339 -16.46 -0.06 16.48
C GLY A 339 -17.75 -0.88 16.44
N ARG A 340 -17.77 -2.00 15.70
CA ARG A 340 -18.89 -2.96 15.73
C ARG A 340 -18.97 -3.71 17.07
N ALA A 341 -17.84 -4.17 17.61
CA ALA A 341 -17.79 -4.89 18.88
C ALA A 341 -18.19 -4.02 20.09
N ILE A 342 -17.89 -2.71 20.04
CA ILE A 342 -18.15 -1.74 21.09
C ILE A 342 -19.55 -1.11 20.91
N GLY A 343 -19.90 -0.74 19.67
CA GLY A 343 -21.03 0.13 19.33
C GLY A 343 -22.42 -0.49 19.44
N GLU A 344 -22.57 -1.82 19.47
CA GLU A 344 -23.91 -2.43 19.49
C GLU A 344 -24.44 -2.79 20.89
N ARG A 345 -23.60 -2.88 21.93
CA ARG A 345 -24.05 -3.29 23.29
C ARG A 345 -23.34 -2.63 24.48
N ARG A 346 -22.29 -1.81 24.30
CA ARG A 346 -21.47 -1.28 25.41
C ARG A 346 -21.09 0.19 25.21
N THR A 347 -22.04 1.08 25.44
CA THR A 347 -21.87 2.55 25.31
C THR A 347 -21.09 3.21 26.47
N GLY A 348 -20.40 2.44 27.33
CA GLY A 348 -19.76 2.95 28.55
C GLY A 348 -18.37 2.40 28.84
N LEU A 349 -17.63 1.94 27.82
CA LEU A 349 -16.25 1.50 28.02
C LEU A 349 -15.32 2.72 28.17
N ALA A 350 -14.41 2.65 29.14
CA ALA A 350 -13.34 3.63 29.27
C ALA A 350 -12.36 3.54 28.08
N PRO A 351 -11.77 4.66 27.63
CA PRO A 351 -10.83 4.68 26.50
C PRO A 351 -9.71 3.63 26.61
N GLU A 352 -9.17 3.43 27.81
CA GLU A 352 -8.08 2.47 28.07
C GLU A 352 -8.52 1.02 27.83
N THR A 353 -9.80 0.72 28.10
CA THR A 353 -10.37 -0.61 27.85
C THR A 353 -10.58 -0.83 26.35
N VAL A 354 -10.96 0.22 25.62
CA VAL A 354 -11.08 0.17 24.15
C VAL A 354 -9.72 -0.10 23.51
N ASP A 355 -8.68 0.58 23.97
CA ASP A 355 -7.31 0.38 23.50
C ASP A 355 -6.81 -1.05 23.77
N ALA A 356 -7.04 -1.57 24.99
CA ALA A 356 -6.68 -2.94 25.33
C ALA A 356 -7.42 -3.99 24.48
N ILE A 357 -8.72 -3.77 24.20
CA ILE A 357 -9.51 -4.66 23.34
C ILE A 357 -8.97 -4.63 21.91
N LEU A 358 -8.69 -3.43 21.37
CA LEU A 358 -8.11 -3.25 20.04
C LEU A 358 -6.77 -3.99 19.92
N PHE A 359 -5.88 -3.79 20.89
CA PHE A 359 -4.57 -4.43 20.94
C PHE A 359 -4.67 -5.96 20.98
N LEU A 360 -5.52 -6.52 21.86
CA LEU A 360 -5.69 -7.97 21.99
C LEU A 360 -6.39 -8.61 20.79
N HIS A 361 -7.28 -7.88 20.11
CA HIS A 361 -7.94 -8.36 18.91
C HIS A 361 -6.96 -8.48 17.73
N ASP A 362 -6.05 -7.52 17.58
CA ASP A 362 -5.07 -7.48 16.49
C ASP A 362 -3.86 -8.41 16.72
N ALA A 363 -3.64 -8.87 17.97
CA ALA A 363 -2.56 -9.78 18.35
C ALA A 363 -2.84 -11.28 18.06
N LYS A 364 -3.94 -11.60 17.40
CA LYS A 364 -4.31 -12.97 16.98
C LYS A 364 -4.00 -13.19 15.50
#